data_AF-A0A7X7UTB4-F1
#
_entry.id   AF-A0A7X7UTB4-F1
#
_cell.length_a   1.000
_cell.length_b   1.000
_cell.length_c   1.000
_cell.angle_alpha   90.00
_cell.angle_beta   90.00
_cell.angle_gamma   90.00
#
_symmetry.space_group_name_H-M   'P 1'
#
loop_
_entity.id
_entity.type
_entity.pdbx_description
1 polymer ?
#
loop_
_entity_poly.entity_id
_entity_poly.type
_entity_poly.pdbx_seq_one_letter_code
_entity_poly.pdbx_strand_id
1 'polypeptide(L)'
;MAPFHIIDDVWHSGRTTMDLGPLFKIYCGFIGLLFTVATLFLLKSLSNQKIHIRKYYTVLLWFVAITIFTMLFLPSLSIEMAYIAAFPVAFFVSNYLLNTHNRFWRELFLITMFAMAIAMQFF
;
A
#
# COMPACT_ATOMS: atom_id res chain seq x y z
N MET A 1 -14.56 -27.60 -29.98
CA MET A 1 -13.83 -27.65 -28.69
C MET A 1 -13.02 -26.36 -28.63
N ALA A 2 -13.60 -25.29 -28.07
CA ALA A 2 -13.12 -23.92 -28.26
C ALA A 2 -12.12 -23.51 -27.16
N PRO A 3 -10.97 -22.88 -27.49
CA PRO A 3 -9.92 -22.48 -26.56
C PRO A 3 -10.32 -21.34 -25.60
N PHE A 4 -11.51 -20.77 -25.76
CA PHE A 4 -12.00 -19.64 -24.96
C PHE A 4 -12.31 -20.04 -23.50
N HIS A 5 -12.85 -21.25 -23.28
CA HIS A 5 -13.15 -21.74 -21.92
C HIS A 5 -11.91 -21.90 -21.04
N ILE A 6 -10.74 -22.22 -21.62
CA ILE A 6 -9.49 -22.35 -20.86
C ILE A 6 -9.02 -20.98 -20.35
N ILE A 7 -9.27 -19.91 -21.12
CA ILE A 7 -8.86 -18.55 -20.74
C ILE A 7 -9.73 -18.04 -19.61
N ASP A 8 -11.04 -18.28 -19.65
CA ASP A 8 -11.97 -17.92 -18.58
C ASP A 8 -11.68 -18.72 -17.31
N ASP A 9 -11.40 -20.02 -17.41
CA ASP A 9 -11.05 -20.86 -16.27
C ASP A 9 -9.68 -20.48 -15.67
N VAL A 10 -8.69 -20.10 -16.49
CA VAL A 10 -7.39 -19.57 -15.98
C VAL A 10 -7.56 -18.18 -15.37
N TRP A 11 -8.41 -17.34 -15.95
CA TRP A 11 -8.71 -15.99 -15.45
C TRP A 11 -9.50 -16.01 -14.13
N HIS A 12 -10.46 -16.93 -14.00
CA HIS A 12 -11.20 -17.18 -12.77
C HIS A 12 -10.37 -17.96 -11.75
N SER A 13 -9.60 -18.96 -12.17
CA SER A 13 -8.72 -19.72 -11.28
C SER A 13 -7.54 -18.88 -10.75
N GLY A 14 -7.03 -17.93 -11.53
CA GLY A 14 -6.04 -16.95 -11.08
C GLY A 14 -6.60 -15.94 -10.07
N ARG A 15 -7.93 -15.75 -10.03
CA ARG A 15 -8.62 -15.02 -8.96
C ARG A 15 -8.90 -15.90 -7.74
N THR A 16 -9.10 -17.22 -7.90
CA THR A 16 -9.37 -18.14 -6.78
C THR A 16 -8.11 -18.69 -6.11
N THR A 17 -6.93 -18.62 -6.74
CA THR A 17 -5.64 -18.85 -6.05
C THR A 17 -5.30 -17.72 -5.06
N MET A 18 -6.01 -16.59 -5.15
CA MET A 18 -6.05 -15.54 -4.14
C MET A 18 -7.27 -15.71 -3.22
N ASP A 19 -7.48 -16.89 -2.65
CA ASP A 19 -8.29 -17.04 -1.43
C ASP A 19 -7.50 -16.51 -0.21
N LEU A 20 -6.98 -15.29 -0.38
CA LEU A 20 -6.49 -14.45 0.68
C LEU A 20 -7.72 -14.18 1.54
N GLY A 21 -7.76 -14.79 2.72
CA GLY A 21 -8.91 -14.77 3.62
C GLY A 21 -9.47 -13.36 3.79
N PRO A 22 -10.76 -13.20 4.12
CA PRO A 22 -11.42 -11.90 4.20
C PRO A 22 -10.63 -10.86 5.02
N LEU A 23 -9.91 -11.31 6.06
CA LEU A 23 -9.02 -10.50 6.88
C LEU A 23 -7.86 -9.87 6.10
N PHE A 24 -7.26 -10.60 5.14
CA PHE A 24 -6.16 -10.08 4.32
C PHE A 24 -6.62 -8.96 3.40
N LYS A 25 -7.79 -9.11 2.78
CA LYS A 25 -8.39 -8.07 1.93
C LYS A 25 -8.67 -6.79 2.73
N ILE A 26 -9.19 -6.94 3.95
CA ILE A 26 -9.45 -5.81 4.86
C ILE A 26 -8.15 -5.10 5.24
N TYR A 27 -7.09 -5.85 5.57
CA TYR A 27 -5.79 -5.28 5.93
C TYR A 27 -5.15 -4.51 4.78
N CYS A 28 -5.13 -5.07 3.56
CA CYS A 28 -4.63 -4.37 2.39
C CYS A 28 -5.43 -3.09 2.12
N GLY A 29 -6.76 -3.13 2.26
CA GLY A 29 -7.61 -1.95 2.15
C GLY A 29 -7.27 -0.88 3.19
N PHE A 30 -7.05 -1.29 4.44
CA PHE A 30 -6.65 -0.40 5.52
C PHE A 30 -5.29 0.25 5.26
N ILE A 31 -4.28 -0.52 4.85
CA ILE A 31 -2.97 0.03 4.46
C ILE A 31 -3.10 1.00 3.30
N GLY A 32 -3.88 0.67 2.27
CA GLY A 32 -4.11 1.54 1.12
C GLY A 32 -4.75 2.88 1.51
N LEU A 33 -5.74 2.85 2.42
CA LEU A 33 -6.35 4.05 2.97
C LEU A 33 -5.32 4.88 3.76
N LEU A 34 -4.58 4.23 4.66
CA LEU A 34 -3.57 4.89 5.49
C LEU A 34 -2.46 5.51 4.63
N PHE A 35 -2.02 4.82 3.59
CA PHE A 35 -1.09 5.34 2.59
C PHE A 35 -1.63 6.57 1.87
N THR A 36 -2.92 6.57 1.50
CA THR A 36 -3.56 7.71 0.84
C THR A 36 -3.58 8.94 1.76
N VAL A 37 -3.96 8.76 3.02
CA VAL A 37 -3.95 9.82 4.04
C VAL A 37 -2.53 10.34 4.27
N ALA A 38 -1.56 9.43 4.40
CA ALA A 38 -0.16 9.78 4.59
C ALA A 38 0.41 10.57 3.41
N THR A 39 0.07 10.19 2.18
CA THR A 39 0.48 10.89 0.95
C THR A 39 -0.12 12.29 0.89
N LEU A 40 -1.41 12.45 1.18
CA LEU A 40 -2.05 13.77 1.21
C LEU A 40 -1.46 14.69 2.30
N PHE A 41 -1.15 14.13 3.47
CA PHE A 41 -0.47 14.85 4.54
C PHE A 41 0.94 15.29 4.12
N LEU A 42 1.69 14.39 3.48
CA LEU A 42 3.01 14.66 2.96
C LEU A 42 2.99 15.79 1.92
N LEU A 43 2.04 15.77 0.97
CA LEU A 43 1.87 16.82 -0.04
C LEU A 43 1.63 18.20 0.59
N LYS A 44 0.86 18.27 1.69
CA LYS A 44 0.65 19.52 2.44
C LYS A 44 1.91 19.96 3.19
N SER A 45 2.65 19.03 3.77
CA SER A 45 3.87 19.31 4.55
C SER A 45 5.08 19.65 3.67
N LEU A 46 5.11 19.16 2.43
CA LEU A 46 6.24 19.24 1.49
C LEU A 46 6.76 20.66 1.23
N SER A 47 5.91 21.69 1.34
CA SER A 47 6.32 23.10 1.16
C SER A 47 7.07 23.66 2.38
N ASN A 48 6.83 23.11 3.57
CA ASN A 48 7.40 23.61 4.84
C ASN A 48 8.66 22.83 5.27
N GLN A 49 9.05 21.79 4.54
CA GLN A 49 10.22 20.98 4.88
C GLN A 49 11.51 21.52 4.24
N LYS A 50 12.65 21.21 4.87
CA LYS A 50 13.98 21.57 4.36
C LYS A 50 14.18 21.02 2.93
N ILE A 51 14.90 21.77 2.10
CA ILE A 51 15.11 21.46 0.67
C ILE A 51 15.61 20.02 0.44
N HIS A 52 16.53 19.53 1.28
CA HIS A 52 17.04 18.16 1.19
C HIS A 52 15.95 17.10 1.42
N ILE A 53 15.11 17.29 2.44
CA ILE A 53 14.05 16.35 2.80
C ILE A 53 12.93 16.40 1.74
N ARG A 54 12.63 17.59 1.20
CA ARG A 54 11.68 17.77 0.09
C ARG A 54 12.07 16.94 -1.12
N LYS A 55 13.34 17.03 -1.55
CA LYS A 55 13.85 16.23 -2.70
C LYS A 55 13.73 14.73 -2.45
N TYR A 56 14.07 14.27 -1.25
CA TYR A 56 13.96 12.85 -0.88
C TYR A 56 12.53 12.33 -1.00
N TYR A 57 11.56 13.03 -0.42
CA TYR A 57 10.15 12.64 -0.50
C TYR A 57 9.56 12.74 -1.92
N THR A 58 10.00 13.72 -2.71
CA THR A 58 9.61 13.79 -4.14
C THR A 58 10.08 12.56 -4.91
N VAL A 59 11.31 12.10 -4.69
CA VAL A 59 11.82 10.88 -5.34
C VAL A 59 11.02 9.65 -4.92
N LEU A 60 10.71 9.50 -3.63
CA LEU A 60 9.86 8.42 -3.14
C LEU A 60 8.43 8.46 -3.74
N LEU A 61 7.84 9.65 -3.91
CA LEU A 61 6.53 9.79 -4.55
C LEU A 61 6.56 9.31 -6.00
N TRP A 62 7.59 9.71 -6.75
CA TRP A 62 7.79 9.22 -8.12
C TRP A 62 8.01 7.72 -8.16
N PHE A 63 8.76 7.16 -7.22
CA PHE A 63 8.96 5.73 -7.11
C PHE A 63 7.63 4.99 -6.92
N VAL A 64 6.77 5.46 -6.01
CA VAL A 64 5.43 4.86 -5.83
C VAL A 64 4.57 5.01 -7.09
N ALA A 65 4.58 6.18 -7.72
CA ALA A 65 3.83 6.42 -8.95
C ALA A 65 4.24 5.44 -10.07
N ILE A 66 5.54 5.20 -10.24
CA ILE A 66 6.06 4.24 -11.22
C ILE A 66 5.64 2.80 -10.85
N THR A 67 5.73 2.42 -9.56
CA THR A 67 5.29 1.08 -9.14
C THR A 67 3.80 0.84 -9.37
N ILE A 68 2.94 1.83 -9.08
CA ILE A 68 1.50 1.72 -9.31
C ILE A 68 1.21 1.67 -10.82
N PHE A 69 1.87 2.54 -11.60
CA PHE A 69 1.73 2.54 -13.05
C PHE A 69 2.11 1.18 -13.65
N THR A 70 3.27 0.65 -13.29
CA THR A 70 3.71 -0.66 -13.77
C THR A 70 2.74 -1.78 -13.39
N MET A 71 2.25 -1.82 -12.15
CA MET A 71 1.24 -2.80 -11.72
C MET A 71 -0.09 -2.71 -12.47
N LEU A 72 -0.52 -1.52 -12.89
CA LEU A 72 -1.76 -1.34 -13.66
C LEU A 72 -1.63 -1.75 -15.13
N PHE A 73 -0.48 -1.48 -15.75
CA PHE A 73 -0.29 -1.69 -17.19
C PHE A 73 0.33 -3.05 -17.54
N LEU A 74 1.04 -3.69 -16.61
CA LEU A 74 1.66 -5.00 -16.82
C LEU A 74 1.01 -6.07 -15.92
N PRO A 75 0.01 -6.81 -16.43
CA PRO A 75 -0.66 -7.87 -15.66
C PRO A 75 0.25 -9.09 -15.39
N SER A 76 1.44 -9.14 -16.01
CA SER A 76 2.45 -10.19 -15.80
C SER A 76 3.30 -9.99 -14.54
N LEU A 77 3.08 -8.92 -13.78
CA LEU A 77 3.91 -8.61 -12.62
C LEU A 77 3.54 -9.49 -11.42
N SER A 78 4.56 -10.12 -10.84
CA SER A 78 4.45 -10.95 -9.63
C SER A 78 4.09 -10.12 -8.39
N ILE A 79 3.59 -10.81 -7.36
CA ILE A 79 3.29 -10.23 -6.04
C ILE A 79 4.53 -9.60 -5.38
N GLU A 80 5.73 -9.95 -5.84
CA GLU A 80 7.00 -9.36 -5.41
C GLU A 80 7.05 -7.83 -5.56
N MET A 81 6.37 -7.29 -6.56
CA MET A 81 6.28 -5.84 -6.77
C MET A 81 5.56 -5.13 -5.63
N ALA A 82 4.66 -5.82 -4.92
CA ALA A 82 4.00 -5.28 -3.73
C ALA A 82 5.00 -5.08 -2.57
N TYR A 83 6.01 -5.95 -2.42
CA TYR A 83 7.06 -5.76 -1.42
C TYR A 83 7.95 -4.55 -1.73
N ILE A 84 8.23 -4.32 -3.02
CA ILE A 84 8.98 -3.14 -3.47
C ILE A 84 8.18 -1.86 -3.16
N ALA A 85 6.87 -1.87 -3.40
CA ALA A 85 5.99 -0.76 -3.06
C ALA A 85 5.77 -0.58 -1.54
N ALA A 86 5.90 -1.65 -0.75
CA ALA A 86 5.76 -1.57 0.71
C ALA A 86 6.84 -0.69 1.36
N PHE A 87 8.04 -0.64 0.78
CA PHE A 87 9.14 0.20 1.28
C PHE A 87 8.78 1.70 1.32
N PRO A 88 8.47 2.38 0.20
CA PRO A 88 8.11 3.80 0.23
C PRO A 88 6.82 4.07 1.01
N VAL A 89 5.86 3.13 1.00
CA VAL A 89 4.63 3.21 1.80
C VAL A 89 4.98 3.31 3.29
N ALA A 90 5.86 2.46 3.80
CA ALA A 90 6.28 2.49 5.20
C ALA A 90 6.92 3.84 5.58
N PHE A 91 7.69 4.46 4.69
CA PHE A 91 8.25 5.80 4.92
C PHE A 91 7.18 6.88 5.03
N PHE A 92 6.18 6.87 4.15
CA PHE A 92 5.10 7.86 4.20
C PHE A 92 4.25 7.69 5.46
N VAL A 93 3.90 6.45 5.80
CA VAL A 93 3.15 6.12 7.01
C VAL A 93 3.93 6.56 8.26
N SER A 94 5.22 6.27 8.33
CA SER A 94 6.08 6.70 9.44
C SER A 94 6.14 8.22 9.55
N ASN A 95 6.28 8.93 8.44
CA ASN A 95 6.28 10.39 8.43
C ASN A 95 4.94 10.97 8.91
N TYR A 96 3.81 10.36 8.52
CA TYR A 96 2.50 10.75 9.00
C TYR A 96 2.38 10.53 10.52
N LEU A 97 2.77 9.36 11.03
CA LEU A 97 2.72 9.06 12.46
C LEU A 97 3.60 10.00 13.27
N LEU A 98 4.81 10.34 12.81
CA LEU A 98 5.73 11.22 13.54
C LEU A 98 5.27 12.69 13.54
N ASN A 99 4.75 13.18 12.42
CA ASN A 99 4.44 14.61 12.25
C ASN A 99 2.97 14.97 12.51
N THR A 100 2.11 14.00 12.81
CA THR A 100 0.71 14.27 13.17
C THR A 100 0.62 14.94 14.54
N HIS A 101 0.02 16.13 14.56
CA HIS A 101 -0.17 16.92 15.79
C HIS A 101 -1.17 16.28 16.75
N ASN A 102 -2.23 15.63 16.22
CA ASN A 102 -3.26 15.03 17.04
C ASN A 102 -2.86 13.63 17.52
N ARG A 103 -2.58 13.51 18.82
CA ARG A 103 -2.16 12.27 19.49
C ARG A 103 -3.15 11.12 19.28
N PHE A 104 -4.46 11.41 19.29
CA PHE A 104 -5.50 10.40 19.15
C PHE A 104 -5.42 9.66 17.81
N TRP A 105 -5.31 10.39 16.69
CA TRP A 105 -5.22 9.78 15.36
C TRP A 105 -3.95 8.95 15.19
N ARG A 106 -2.82 9.47 15.69
CA ARG A 106 -1.54 8.75 15.64
C ARG A 106 -1.62 7.41 16.39
N GLU A 107 -2.12 7.42 17.61
CA GLU A 107 -2.22 6.21 18.44
C GLU A 107 -3.24 5.23 17.86
N LEU A 108 -4.40 5.71 17.38
CA LEU A 108 -5.41 4.87 16.75
C LEU A 108 -4.85 4.14 15.54
N PHE A 109 -4.25 4.84 14.57
CA PHE A 109 -3.70 4.20 13.39
C PHE A 109 -2.59 3.20 13.70
N LEU A 110 -1.73 3.51 14.67
CA LEU A 110 -0.63 2.63 15.08
C LEU A 110 -1.17 1.37 15.75
N ILE A 111 -2.08 1.49 16.72
CA ILE A 111 -2.66 0.34 17.42
C ILE A 111 -3.45 -0.53 16.44
N THR A 112 -4.24 0.07 15.55
CA THR A 112 -4.99 -0.69 14.54
C THR A 112 -4.08 -1.42 13.56
N MET A 113 -2.97 -0.82 13.10
CA MET A 113 -1.98 -1.52 12.27
C MET A 113 -1.41 -2.75 12.96
N PHE A 114 -0.96 -2.61 14.21
CA PHE A 114 -0.40 -3.72 14.97
C PHE A 114 -1.44 -4.79 15.29
N ALA A 115 -2.65 -4.40 15.69
CA ALA A 115 -3.74 -5.33 15.99
C ALA A 115 -4.11 -6.18 14.77
N MET A 116 -4.21 -5.58 13.58
CA MET A 116 -4.49 -6.33 12.35
C MET A 116 -3.31 -7.22 11.93
N ALA A 117 -2.07 -6.75 12.05
CA ALA A 117 -0.89 -7.55 11.75
C ALA A 117 -0.78 -8.78 12.66
N ILE A 118 -1.12 -8.63 13.94
CA ILE A 118 -1.19 -9.74 14.90
C ILE A 118 -2.35 -10.67 14.52
N ALA A 119 -3.54 -10.13 14.24
CA ALA A 119 -4.70 -10.94 13.85
C ALA A 119 -4.39 -11.82 12.62
N MET A 120 -3.65 -11.31 11.63
CA MET A 120 -3.21 -12.09 10.47
C MET A 120 -2.33 -13.29 10.79
N GLN A 121 -1.64 -13.33 11.92
CA GLN A 121 -0.77 -14.47 12.25
C GLN A 121 -1.57 -15.68 12.76
N PHE A 122 -2.81 -15.46 13.20
CA PHE A 122 -3.66 -16.50 13.77
C PHE A 122 -4.70 -17.07 12.78
N PHE A 123 -4.82 -16.49 11.58
CA PHE A 123 -5.77 -16.86 10.54
C PHE A 123 -5.06 -17.01 9.20
#